data_AF-A0A523FJ97-F1
#
_entry.id   AF-A0A523FJ97-F1
#
_cell.length_a   1.000
_cell.length_b   1.000
_cell.length_c   1.000
_cell.angle_alpha   90.00
_cell.angle_beta   90.00
_cell.angle_gamma   90.00
#
_symmetry.space_group_name_H-M   'P 1'
#
loop_
_entity.id
_entity.type
_entity.pdbx_description
1 polymer ?
#
loop_
_entity_poly.entity_id
_entity_poly.type
_entity_poly.pdbx_seq_one_letter_code
_entity_poly.pdbx_strand_id
1 'polypeptide(L)'
;MLAGRAPATGDGDVKPHSGGDTDLRPGAPGWRQAVDDHYAGLADALETMDSDERARFEDDYARATGVLPGAIAKSLRGGLLSADPAGQTAAAQRLARLKDDDPNLIAIIPENERARAGAIAELADLGLPPARIVELAEEKLADGKDQFAGGTGDDTLVGGPAPKTYPTDDGRNPIFKRFRNNLARFEKGFVDIKTDPGGPTNKGISQKFLDRLNRRHPEWKLPKNTRNLKVDHIDGIFRSEFFDRPKIQDVVDIPGLMQQAPQLPEQLFDAGVLHGTETAGTLLQKSLDEHLGTDLRVTKNGKKIYDGNVGPATRAAIARAIKQGKIKAVNDTMVKKRLEFMRNLPAFKNNPGWVPRAKSFRIGSPGGP
;
A
#
# COMPACT_ATOMS: atom_id res chain seq x y z
N MET A 1 -17.03 34.04 -19.30
CA MET A 1 -18.14 34.05 -18.33
C MET A 1 -19.32 33.33 -18.96
N LEU A 2 -19.55 32.08 -18.61
CA LEU A 2 -20.75 31.33 -18.99
C LEU A 2 -21.13 30.48 -17.77
N ALA A 3 -22.10 30.98 -17.01
CA ALA A 3 -22.78 30.24 -15.95
C ALA A 3 -24.01 29.56 -16.59
N GLY A 4 -24.03 28.23 -16.58
CA GLY A 4 -25.13 27.41 -17.07
C GLY A 4 -25.86 26.75 -15.90
N ARG A 5 -27.15 27.03 -15.81
CA ARG A 5 -28.17 26.59 -14.84
C ARG A 5 -28.19 25.07 -14.57
N ALA A 6 -28.38 24.70 -13.31
CA ALA A 6 -28.83 23.38 -12.87
C ALA A 6 -30.31 23.14 -13.24
N PRO A 7 -30.72 21.90 -13.58
CA PRO A 7 -32.12 21.57 -13.84
C PRO A 7 -32.93 21.45 -12.54
N ALA A 8 -34.21 21.80 -12.66
CA ALA A 8 -35.20 21.90 -11.60
C ALA A 8 -35.55 20.56 -10.97
N THR A 9 -35.66 20.56 -9.64
CA THR A 9 -36.30 19.52 -8.84
C THR A 9 -37.81 19.60 -9.06
N GLY A 10 -38.38 18.58 -9.70
CA GLY A 10 -39.82 18.42 -9.82
C GLY A 10 -40.41 17.87 -8.52
N ASP A 11 -41.29 18.65 -7.90
CA ASP A 11 -42.17 18.23 -6.82
C ASP A 11 -43.20 17.22 -7.36
N GLY A 12 -42.81 15.95 -7.38
CA GLY A 12 -43.73 14.83 -7.49
C GLY A 12 -43.97 14.26 -6.09
N ASP A 13 -45.10 14.60 -5.49
CA ASP A 13 -45.59 14.06 -4.21
C ASP A 13 -45.80 12.53 -4.31
N VAL A 14 -44.72 11.77 -4.13
CA VAL A 14 -44.78 10.35 -3.79
C VAL A 14 -44.96 10.28 -2.28
N LYS A 15 -46.19 10.03 -1.83
CA LYS A 15 -46.47 9.76 -0.42
C LYS A 15 -45.60 8.58 0.04
N PRO A 16 -44.78 8.73 1.09
CA PRO A 16 -43.99 7.63 1.61
C PRO A 16 -44.94 6.55 2.14
N HIS A 17 -44.83 5.34 1.59
CA HIS A 17 -45.35 4.16 2.26
C HIS A 17 -44.69 4.05 3.63
N SER A 18 -45.51 3.79 4.65
CA SER A 18 -45.17 3.71 6.07
C SER A 18 -44.28 2.49 6.39
N GLY A 19 -43.09 2.44 5.81
CA GLY A 19 -42.00 1.58 6.25
C GLY A 19 -41.24 2.29 7.37
N GLY A 20 -40.90 1.58 8.43
CA GLY A 20 -40.20 2.13 9.59
C GLY A 20 -38.95 2.92 9.19
N ASP A 21 -38.62 3.93 9.99
CA ASP A 21 -37.49 4.84 9.81
C ASP A 21 -36.16 4.05 9.91
N THR A 22 -35.82 3.34 8.84
CA THR A 22 -34.67 2.43 8.83
C THR A 22 -33.40 3.27 8.71
N ASP A 23 -32.62 3.29 9.79
CA ASP A 23 -31.40 4.07 9.87
C ASP A 23 -30.30 3.48 8.97
N LEU A 24 -30.04 4.14 7.84
CA LEU A 24 -28.98 3.77 6.90
C LEU A 24 -27.58 4.20 7.38
N ARG A 25 -27.46 4.87 8.54
CA ARG A 25 -26.17 5.33 9.04
C ARG A 25 -25.28 4.15 9.42
N PRO A 26 -23.99 4.15 9.00
CA PRO A 26 -23.04 3.12 9.39
C PRO A 26 -22.98 2.92 10.92
N GLY A 27 -23.18 1.67 11.36
CA GLY A 27 -23.06 1.28 12.76
C GLY A 27 -24.38 1.15 13.54
N ALA A 28 -25.52 1.57 12.97
CA ALA A 28 -26.83 1.31 13.57
C ALA A 28 -27.16 -0.20 13.52
N PRO A 29 -27.79 -0.83 14.53
CA PRO A 29 -28.18 -2.24 14.43
C PRO A 29 -29.02 -2.52 13.17
N GLY A 30 -28.61 -3.49 12.35
CA GLY A 30 -29.33 -3.86 11.12
C GLY A 30 -29.09 -2.95 9.90
N TRP A 31 -28.24 -1.92 10.01
CA TRP A 31 -28.03 -0.94 8.94
C TRP A 31 -27.62 -1.54 7.57
N ARG A 32 -26.84 -2.64 7.55
CA ARG A 32 -26.46 -3.32 6.30
C ARG A 32 -27.67 -3.92 5.59
N GLN A 33 -28.57 -4.56 6.34
CA GLN A 33 -29.82 -5.08 5.78
C GLN A 33 -30.69 -3.93 5.27
N ALA A 34 -30.75 -2.82 6.00
CA ALA A 34 -31.48 -1.63 5.58
C ALA A 34 -30.94 -1.04 4.26
N VAL A 35 -29.62 -1.04 4.06
CA VAL A 35 -28.99 -0.63 2.78
C VAL A 35 -29.36 -1.59 1.65
N ASP A 36 -29.35 -2.90 1.89
CA ASP A 36 -29.78 -3.90 0.90
C ASP A 36 -31.27 -3.74 0.53
N ASP A 37 -32.14 -3.56 1.52
CA ASP A 37 -33.58 -3.37 1.32
C ASP A 37 -33.86 -2.06 0.57
N HIS A 38 -33.16 -0.99 0.94
CA HIS A 38 -33.25 0.29 0.22
C HIS A 38 -32.79 0.14 -1.23
N TYR A 39 -31.65 -0.51 -1.48
CA TYR A 39 -31.16 -0.74 -2.84
C TYR A 39 -32.13 -1.59 -3.66
N ALA A 40 -32.75 -2.62 -3.05
CA ALA A 40 -33.77 -3.43 -3.71
C ALA A 40 -35.00 -2.61 -4.12
N GLY A 41 -35.39 -1.62 -3.31
CA GLY A 41 -36.47 -0.67 -3.64
C GLY A 41 -36.18 0.24 -4.84
N LEU A 42 -34.94 0.29 -5.33
CA LEU A 42 -34.54 1.08 -6.50
C LEU A 42 -34.64 0.29 -7.82
N ALA A 43 -35.11 -0.96 -7.81
CA ALA A 43 -35.09 -1.85 -8.97
C ALA A 43 -35.70 -1.24 -10.25
N ASP A 44 -36.91 -0.67 -10.15
CA ASP A 44 -37.61 -0.08 -11.30
C ASP A 44 -36.84 1.11 -11.91
N ALA A 45 -36.22 1.93 -11.06
CA ALA A 45 -35.40 3.06 -11.51
C ALA A 45 -34.12 2.55 -12.22
N LEU A 46 -33.46 1.54 -11.65
CA LEU A 46 -32.25 0.93 -12.19
C LEU A 46 -32.49 0.20 -13.51
N GLU A 47 -33.71 -0.30 -13.77
CA GLU A 47 -34.07 -0.96 -15.03
C GLU A 47 -34.15 0.01 -16.21
N THR A 48 -34.48 1.28 -15.94
CA THR A 48 -34.56 2.33 -16.99
C THR A 48 -33.21 2.96 -17.34
N MET A 49 -32.18 2.77 -16.51
CA MET A 49 -30.83 3.29 -16.74
C MET A 49 -30.10 2.46 -17.80
N ASP A 50 -29.30 3.13 -18.63
CA ASP A 50 -28.33 2.40 -19.46
C ASP A 50 -27.25 1.73 -18.59
N SER A 51 -26.50 0.77 -19.16
CA SER A 51 -25.53 -0.02 -18.41
C SER A 51 -24.43 0.82 -17.75
N ASP A 52 -24.00 1.90 -18.40
CA ASP A 52 -22.92 2.75 -17.91
C ASP A 52 -23.42 3.70 -16.82
N GLU A 53 -24.61 4.26 -17.00
CA GLU A 53 -25.30 5.06 -15.99
C GLU A 53 -25.58 4.24 -14.74
N ARG A 54 -26.13 3.04 -14.90
CA ARG A 54 -26.38 2.11 -13.79
C ARG A 54 -25.10 1.76 -13.04
N ALA A 55 -24.02 1.45 -13.75
CA ALA A 55 -22.74 1.13 -13.11
C ALA A 55 -22.19 2.30 -12.30
N ARG A 56 -22.28 3.53 -12.81
CA ARG A 56 -21.88 4.74 -12.07
C ARG A 56 -22.75 4.96 -10.83
N PHE A 57 -24.06 4.84 -10.97
CA PHE A 57 -25.01 4.96 -9.86
C PHE A 57 -24.71 3.93 -8.75
N GLU A 58 -24.50 2.67 -9.11
CA GLU A 58 -24.16 1.60 -8.18
C GLU A 58 -22.84 1.87 -7.43
N ASP A 59 -21.81 2.35 -8.13
CA ASP A 59 -20.51 2.68 -7.53
C ASP A 59 -20.63 3.91 -6.59
N ASP A 60 -21.42 4.93 -6.95
CA ASP A 60 -21.73 6.08 -6.10
C ASP A 60 -22.55 5.67 -4.87
N TYR A 61 -23.54 4.79 -5.05
CA TYR A 61 -24.39 4.27 -3.97
C TYR A 61 -23.56 3.49 -2.94
N ALA A 62 -22.67 2.60 -3.39
CA ALA A 62 -21.80 1.85 -2.51
C ALA A 62 -20.86 2.77 -1.71
N ARG A 63 -20.28 3.80 -2.35
CA ARG A 63 -19.46 4.81 -1.69
C ARG A 63 -20.22 5.63 -0.65
N ALA A 64 -21.43 6.09 -1.00
CA ALA A 64 -22.24 6.92 -0.13
C ALA A 64 -22.71 6.17 1.13
N THR A 65 -23.00 4.88 1.00
CA THR A 65 -23.49 4.05 2.10
C THR A 65 -22.36 3.37 2.90
N GLY A 66 -21.16 3.24 2.33
CA GLY A 66 -20.06 2.49 2.96
C GLY A 66 -20.30 0.97 2.96
N VAL A 67 -21.22 0.48 2.15
CA VAL A 67 -21.57 -0.95 2.00
C VAL A 67 -21.69 -1.25 0.52
N LEU A 68 -21.30 -2.46 0.13
CA LEU A 68 -21.62 -2.99 -1.18
C LEU A 68 -22.88 -3.85 -1.08
N PRO A 69 -24.05 -3.37 -1.58
CA PRO A 69 -25.27 -4.16 -1.61
C PRO A 69 -25.06 -5.55 -2.20
N GLY A 70 -25.75 -6.56 -1.64
CA GLY A 70 -25.62 -7.96 -2.05
C GLY A 70 -25.95 -8.16 -3.53
N ALA A 71 -26.90 -7.39 -4.08
CA ALA A 71 -27.25 -7.42 -5.49
C ALA A 71 -26.11 -6.89 -6.39
N ILE A 72 -25.44 -5.79 -5.99
CA ILE A 72 -24.27 -5.26 -6.71
C ILE A 72 -23.12 -6.25 -6.60
N ALA A 73 -22.84 -6.77 -5.40
CA ALA A 73 -21.80 -7.78 -5.19
C ALA A 73 -22.03 -9.01 -6.09
N LYS A 74 -23.26 -9.53 -6.15
CA LYS A 74 -23.62 -10.66 -7.02
C LYS A 74 -23.43 -10.33 -8.50
N SER A 75 -23.81 -9.13 -8.94
CA SER A 75 -23.60 -8.67 -10.32
C SER A 75 -22.11 -8.59 -10.69
N LEU A 76 -21.29 -7.98 -9.83
CA LEU A 76 -19.84 -7.87 -10.03
C LEU A 76 -19.17 -9.24 -10.07
N ARG A 77 -19.56 -10.17 -9.19
CA ARG A 77 -19.08 -11.56 -9.22
C ARG A 77 -19.50 -12.28 -10.48
N GLY A 78 -20.74 -12.10 -10.92
CA GLY A 78 -21.26 -12.66 -12.17
C GLY A 78 -20.45 -12.18 -13.38
N GLY A 79 -20.17 -10.88 -13.47
CA GLY A 79 -19.31 -10.33 -14.53
C GLY A 79 -17.89 -10.88 -14.46
N LEU A 80 -17.29 -10.90 -13.27
CA LEU A 80 -15.94 -11.42 -13.04
C LEU A 80 -15.82 -12.90 -13.41
N LEU A 81 -16.84 -13.73 -13.14
CA LEU A 81 -16.83 -15.17 -13.40
C LEU A 81 -17.50 -15.55 -14.74
N SER A 82 -17.88 -14.56 -15.56
CA SER A 82 -18.52 -14.80 -16.85
C SER A 82 -17.54 -15.41 -17.87
N ALA A 83 -18.07 -16.01 -18.93
CA ALA A 83 -17.24 -16.50 -20.04
C ALA A 83 -16.74 -15.37 -20.98
N ASP A 84 -17.28 -14.15 -20.85
CA ASP A 84 -16.93 -13.00 -21.68
C ASP A 84 -15.76 -12.21 -21.07
N PRO A 85 -14.57 -12.18 -21.70
CA PRO A 85 -13.42 -11.45 -21.17
C PRO A 85 -13.66 -9.95 -20.98
N ALA A 86 -14.52 -9.32 -21.80
CA ALA A 86 -14.87 -7.91 -21.65
C ALA A 86 -15.66 -7.68 -20.36
N GLY A 87 -16.69 -8.48 -20.10
CA GLY A 87 -17.42 -8.50 -18.83
C GLY A 87 -16.52 -8.74 -17.61
N GLN A 88 -15.55 -9.65 -17.73
CA GLN A 88 -14.59 -9.90 -16.63
C GLN A 88 -13.72 -8.67 -16.34
N THR A 89 -13.20 -8.02 -17.39
CA THR A 89 -12.36 -6.82 -17.25
C THR A 89 -13.14 -5.65 -16.68
N ALA A 90 -14.37 -5.42 -17.16
CA ALA A 90 -15.24 -4.37 -16.64
C ALA A 90 -15.55 -4.57 -15.14
N ALA A 91 -15.91 -5.80 -14.73
CA ALA A 91 -16.17 -6.13 -13.33
C ALA A 91 -14.91 -5.98 -12.46
N ALA A 92 -13.76 -6.43 -12.95
CA ALA A 92 -12.48 -6.30 -12.25
C ALA A 92 -12.07 -4.84 -12.03
N GLN A 93 -12.23 -3.99 -13.05
CA GLN A 93 -11.96 -2.55 -12.93
C GLN A 93 -12.92 -1.86 -11.96
N ARG A 94 -14.22 -2.23 -11.94
CA ARG A 94 -15.18 -1.74 -10.95
C ARG A 94 -14.77 -2.13 -9.52
N LEU A 95 -14.42 -3.41 -9.30
CA LEU A 95 -13.94 -3.89 -8.01
C LEU A 95 -12.66 -3.20 -7.57
N ALA A 96 -11.74 -2.90 -8.49
CA ALA A 96 -10.52 -2.15 -8.20
C ALA A 96 -10.82 -0.71 -7.74
N ARG A 97 -11.72 0.01 -8.44
CA ARG A 97 -12.14 1.37 -8.02
C ARG A 97 -12.80 1.37 -6.64
N LEU A 98 -13.78 0.49 -6.42
CA LEU A 98 -14.45 0.37 -5.13
C LEU A 98 -13.46 0.05 -3.98
N LYS A 99 -12.45 -0.77 -4.26
CA LYS A 99 -11.38 -1.09 -3.31
C LYS A 99 -10.48 0.10 -3.01
N ASP A 100 -10.14 0.90 -4.03
CA ASP A 100 -9.32 2.10 -3.88
C ASP A 100 -10.04 3.19 -3.08
N ASP A 101 -11.37 3.25 -3.19
CA ASP A 101 -12.23 4.13 -2.39
C ASP A 101 -12.33 3.67 -0.92
N ASP A 102 -12.71 2.40 -0.69
CA ASP A 102 -12.70 1.75 0.63
C ASP A 102 -12.56 0.22 0.50
N PRO A 103 -11.46 -0.38 0.98
CA PRO A 103 -11.24 -1.83 0.92
C PRO A 103 -12.34 -2.68 1.58
N ASN A 104 -13.09 -2.11 2.53
CA ASN A 104 -14.20 -2.81 3.20
C ASN A 104 -15.42 -2.98 2.30
N LEU A 105 -15.60 -2.14 1.26
CA LEU A 105 -16.71 -2.26 0.32
C LEU A 105 -16.70 -3.62 -0.37
N ILE A 106 -15.51 -4.08 -0.79
CA ILE A 106 -15.39 -5.37 -1.47
C ILE A 106 -15.09 -6.53 -0.52
N ALA A 107 -15.17 -6.35 0.80
CA ALA A 107 -14.84 -7.42 1.77
C ALA A 107 -15.78 -8.63 1.70
N ILE A 108 -16.99 -8.45 1.16
CA ILE A 108 -17.96 -9.52 0.91
C ILE A 108 -17.58 -10.41 -0.29
N ILE A 109 -16.65 -9.95 -1.14
CA ILE A 109 -16.17 -10.71 -2.29
C ILE A 109 -15.08 -11.69 -1.83
N PRO A 110 -15.16 -12.99 -2.19
CA PRO A 110 -14.16 -13.99 -1.82
C PRO A 110 -12.73 -13.60 -2.19
N GLU A 111 -11.76 -13.96 -1.34
CA GLU A 111 -10.36 -13.52 -1.51
C GLU A 111 -9.75 -13.93 -2.86
N ASN A 112 -10.03 -15.15 -3.32
CA ASN A 112 -9.59 -15.64 -4.62
C ASN A 112 -10.16 -14.81 -5.79
N GLU A 113 -11.41 -14.36 -5.67
CA GLU A 113 -12.06 -13.50 -6.65
C GLU A 113 -11.48 -12.08 -6.60
N ARG A 114 -11.20 -11.54 -5.41
CA ARG A 114 -10.51 -10.23 -5.26
C ARG A 114 -9.11 -10.25 -5.84
N ALA A 115 -8.35 -11.32 -5.59
CA ALA A 115 -7.01 -11.50 -6.16
C ALA A 115 -7.07 -11.54 -7.70
N ARG A 116 -8.05 -12.26 -8.25
CA ARG A 116 -8.30 -12.32 -9.69
C ARG A 116 -8.68 -10.96 -10.27
N ALA A 117 -9.62 -10.26 -9.65
CA ALA A 117 -10.01 -8.91 -10.05
C ALA A 117 -8.81 -7.95 -10.02
N GLY A 118 -7.98 -8.01 -8.99
CA GLY A 118 -6.76 -7.21 -8.89
C GLY A 118 -5.77 -7.48 -10.02
N ALA A 119 -5.54 -8.75 -10.37
CA ALA A 119 -4.65 -9.13 -11.47
C ALA A 119 -5.15 -8.64 -12.83
N ILE A 120 -6.47 -8.78 -13.09
CA ILE A 120 -7.10 -8.31 -14.32
C ILE A 120 -7.05 -6.77 -14.41
N ALA A 121 -7.38 -6.06 -13.32
CA ALA A 121 -7.38 -4.60 -13.30
C ALA A 121 -5.98 -4.00 -13.53
N GLU A 122 -4.94 -4.57 -12.91
CA GLU A 122 -3.55 -4.14 -13.11
C GLU A 122 -3.10 -4.25 -14.59
N LEU A 123 -3.56 -5.28 -15.29
CA LEU A 123 -3.23 -5.51 -16.69
C LEU A 123 -4.11 -4.68 -17.65
N ALA A 124 -5.30 -4.27 -17.22
CA ALA A 124 -6.22 -3.48 -18.03
C ALA A 124 -5.66 -2.08 -18.37
N ASP A 125 -4.84 -1.51 -17.49
CA ASP A 125 -4.17 -0.22 -17.72
C ASP A 125 -3.14 -0.26 -18.86
N LEU A 126 -2.75 -1.46 -19.32
CA LEU A 126 -1.80 -1.64 -20.42
C LEU A 126 -2.43 -1.52 -21.82
N GLY A 127 -3.75 -1.30 -21.91
CA GLY A 127 -4.47 -1.17 -23.18
C GLY A 127 -4.49 -2.44 -24.02
N LEU A 128 -4.33 -3.61 -23.39
CA LEU A 128 -4.40 -4.91 -24.05
C LEU A 128 -5.86 -5.30 -24.35
N PRO A 129 -6.11 -6.16 -25.35
CA PRO A 129 -7.45 -6.73 -25.56
C PRO A 129 -7.92 -7.53 -24.33
N PRO A 130 -9.21 -7.47 -23.94
CA PRO A 130 -9.73 -8.14 -22.74
C PRO A 130 -9.39 -9.63 -22.63
N ALA A 131 -9.44 -10.37 -23.74
CA ALA A 131 -9.04 -11.78 -23.76
C ALA A 131 -7.59 -11.99 -23.32
N ARG A 132 -6.66 -11.14 -23.80
CA ARG A 132 -5.24 -11.21 -23.43
C ARG A 132 -5.00 -10.78 -21.99
N ILE A 133 -5.77 -9.81 -21.48
CA ILE A 133 -5.73 -9.39 -20.07
C ILE A 133 -6.08 -10.57 -19.16
N VAL A 134 -7.19 -11.25 -19.44
CA VAL A 134 -7.67 -12.39 -18.63
C VAL A 134 -6.66 -13.54 -18.67
N GLU A 135 -6.15 -13.89 -19.86
CA GLU A 135 -5.12 -14.93 -20.03
C GLU A 135 -3.87 -14.64 -19.20
N LEU A 136 -3.31 -13.44 -19.33
CA LEU A 136 -2.12 -13.01 -18.56
C LEU A 136 -2.39 -12.96 -17.05
N ALA A 137 -3.60 -12.57 -16.64
CA ALA A 137 -3.99 -12.58 -15.23
C ALA A 137 -4.03 -14.02 -14.69
N GLU A 138 -4.52 -14.98 -15.47
CA GLU A 138 -4.57 -16.38 -15.11
C GLU A 138 -3.18 -17.02 -15.08
N GLU A 139 -2.31 -16.70 -16.06
CA GLU A 139 -0.89 -17.07 -16.04
C GLU A 139 -0.23 -16.55 -14.75
N LYS A 140 -0.39 -15.25 -14.44
CA LYS A 140 0.16 -14.63 -13.23
C LYS A 140 -0.34 -15.27 -11.93
N LEU A 141 -1.60 -15.68 -11.89
CA LEU A 141 -2.18 -16.38 -10.74
C LEU A 141 -1.72 -17.84 -10.66
N ALA A 142 -1.50 -18.50 -11.80
CA ALA A 142 -0.98 -19.86 -11.88
C ALA A 142 0.50 -19.93 -11.46
N ASP A 143 1.33 -18.99 -11.90
CA ASP A 143 2.72 -18.83 -11.46
C ASP A 143 2.81 -18.54 -9.96
N GLY A 144 1.79 -17.88 -9.41
CA GLY A 144 1.62 -17.70 -7.97
C GLY A 144 1.19 -18.98 -7.23
N LYS A 145 0.51 -19.93 -7.89
CA LYS A 145 0.01 -21.16 -7.25
C LYS A 145 1.11 -22.16 -6.88
N ASP A 146 2.28 -22.14 -7.53
CA ASP A 146 3.45 -22.89 -7.06
C ASP A 146 4.01 -22.37 -5.71
N GLN A 147 3.54 -21.21 -5.23
CA GLN A 147 3.80 -20.69 -3.89
C GLN A 147 2.61 -20.83 -2.92
N PHE A 148 1.44 -21.31 -3.39
CA PHE A 148 0.19 -21.34 -2.61
C PHE A 148 -0.63 -22.65 -2.74
N ALA A 149 -0.10 -23.71 -3.34
CA ALA A 149 -0.75 -25.03 -3.37
C ALA A 149 -0.78 -25.66 -1.96
N GLY A 150 -1.83 -25.34 -1.20
CA GLY A 150 -2.11 -25.91 0.11
C GLY A 150 -3.43 -25.39 0.67
N GLY A 151 -4.54 -25.68 -0.01
CA GLY A 151 -5.86 -25.25 0.46
C GLY A 151 -7.00 -25.59 -0.49
N THR A 152 -7.18 -26.87 -0.83
CA THR A 152 -8.50 -27.36 -1.25
C THR A 152 -9.34 -27.53 0.02
N GLY A 153 -9.99 -26.45 0.44
CA GLY A 153 -10.93 -26.47 1.56
C GLY A 153 -12.28 -26.96 1.07
N ASP A 154 -12.54 -28.24 1.35
CA ASP A 154 -13.89 -28.74 1.57
C ASP A 154 -14.49 -27.99 2.77
N ASP A 155 -15.73 -27.54 2.61
CA ASP A 155 -16.40 -26.53 3.43
C ASP A 155 -16.99 -27.18 4.68
N THR A 156 -16.12 -27.72 5.54
CA THR A 156 -16.46 -28.13 6.90
C THR A 156 -15.68 -27.32 7.90
N LEU A 157 -16.41 -26.49 8.66
CA LEU A 157 -15.94 -25.63 9.74
C LEU A 157 -15.28 -26.45 10.86
N VAL A 158 -13.99 -26.75 10.74
CA VAL A 158 -13.17 -27.26 11.85
C VAL A 158 -11.80 -26.57 11.88
N GLY A 159 -11.61 -25.67 12.85
CA GLY A 159 -10.30 -25.24 13.38
C GLY A 159 -9.31 -24.62 12.38
N GLY A 160 -9.43 -23.32 12.11
CA GLY A 160 -8.43 -22.57 11.35
C GLY A 160 -7.02 -22.60 12.00
N PRO A 161 -5.94 -22.44 11.21
CA PRO A 161 -4.58 -22.47 11.72
C PRO A 161 -4.36 -21.40 12.78
N ALA A 162 -3.53 -21.72 13.78
CA ALA A 162 -3.18 -20.80 14.85
C ALA A 162 -2.72 -19.44 14.27
N PRO A 163 -3.10 -18.32 14.89
CA PRO A 163 -2.76 -16.99 14.39
C PRO A 163 -1.25 -16.83 14.22
N LYS A 164 -0.83 -16.28 13.07
CA LYS A 164 0.57 -15.93 12.81
C LYS A 164 1.05 -14.98 13.91
N THR A 165 2.20 -15.26 14.50
CA THR A 165 2.72 -14.50 15.66
C THR A 165 3.69 -13.39 15.28
N TYR A 166 4.05 -13.27 14.00
CA TYR A 166 4.83 -12.17 13.44
C TYR A 166 3.93 -11.21 12.65
N PRO A 167 4.28 -9.92 12.55
CA PRO A 167 3.55 -8.96 11.71
C PRO A 167 3.54 -9.47 10.29
N THR A 168 2.35 -9.68 9.74
CA THR A 168 2.18 -9.98 8.32
C THR A 168 1.96 -8.71 7.56
N ASP A 169 2.60 -8.57 6.40
CA ASP A 169 2.07 -7.64 5.43
C ASP A 169 0.71 -8.19 4.97
N ASP A 170 -0.36 -7.46 5.25
CA ASP A 170 -1.71 -7.80 4.81
C ASP A 170 -1.89 -7.59 3.29
N GLY A 171 -0.85 -7.07 2.63
CA GLY A 171 -0.83 -6.76 1.22
C GLY A 171 -1.77 -5.62 0.86
N ARG A 172 -2.29 -4.86 1.83
CA ARG A 172 -3.29 -3.81 1.57
C ARG A 172 -2.66 -2.45 1.37
N ASN A 173 -1.43 -2.22 1.83
CA ASN A 173 -0.76 -0.93 1.70
C ASN A 173 -0.08 -0.78 0.32
N PRO A 174 -0.63 0.01 -0.61
CA PRO A 174 -0.09 0.13 -1.97
C PRO A 174 1.26 0.86 -1.99
N ILE A 175 1.51 1.75 -1.04
CA ILE A 175 2.77 2.49 -0.94
C ILE A 175 3.89 1.57 -0.48
N PHE A 176 3.65 0.76 0.54
CA PHE A 176 4.60 -0.26 0.98
C PHE A 176 4.90 -1.24 -0.16
N LYS A 177 3.87 -1.76 -0.84
CA LYS A 177 4.05 -2.64 -2.00
C LYS A 177 4.91 -2.01 -3.09
N ARG A 178 4.64 -0.75 -3.45
CA ARG A 178 5.46 -0.01 -4.43
C ARG A 178 6.92 0.06 -4.00
N PHE A 179 7.18 0.48 -2.75
CA PHE A 179 8.55 0.60 -2.23
C PHE A 179 9.26 -0.75 -2.15
N ARG A 180 8.55 -1.80 -1.73
CA ARG A 180 9.05 -3.17 -1.68
C ARG A 180 9.42 -3.70 -3.06
N ASN A 181 8.58 -3.44 -4.07
CA ASN A 181 8.81 -3.84 -5.46
C ASN A 181 10.01 -3.11 -6.08
N ASN A 182 10.15 -1.81 -5.84
CA ASN A 182 11.29 -1.03 -6.29
C ASN A 182 12.59 -1.52 -5.66
N LEU A 183 12.54 -1.88 -4.37
CA LEU A 183 13.65 -2.49 -3.65
C LEU A 183 14.02 -3.87 -4.20
N ALA A 184 13.03 -4.72 -4.51
CA ALA A 184 13.24 -6.10 -4.96
C ALA A 184 14.09 -6.19 -6.23
N ARG A 185 14.04 -5.19 -7.12
CA ARG A 185 14.89 -5.09 -8.32
C ARG A 185 16.39 -5.10 -7.99
N PHE A 186 16.75 -4.68 -6.78
CA PHE A 186 18.13 -4.63 -6.29
C PHE A 186 18.47 -5.77 -5.33
N GLU A 187 17.48 -6.49 -4.82
CA GLU A 187 17.67 -7.62 -3.92
C GLU A 187 17.75 -8.92 -4.71
N LYS A 188 18.99 -9.33 -5.03
CA LYS A 188 19.23 -10.70 -5.49
C LYS A 188 18.85 -11.68 -4.36
N GLY A 189 18.62 -12.95 -4.73
CA GLY A 189 18.21 -14.03 -3.82
C GLY A 189 19.18 -14.32 -2.67
N PHE A 190 19.19 -15.55 -2.15
CA PHE A 190 20.09 -15.92 -1.07
C PHE A 190 21.57 -15.73 -1.47
N VAL A 191 22.33 -14.98 -0.68
CA VAL A 191 23.75 -14.71 -0.87
C VAL A 191 24.50 -15.07 0.41
N ASP A 192 25.45 -16.00 0.30
CA ASP A 192 26.34 -16.42 1.39
C ASP A 192 27.78 -16.06 1.02
N ILE A 193 28.21 -14.88 1.45
CA ILE A 193 29.59 -14.41 1.26
C ILE A 193 30.30 -14.56 2.61
N LYS A 194 31.28 -15.47 2.69
CA LYS A 194 32.04 -15.76 3.93
C LYS A 194 32.69 -14.53 4.57
N THR A 195 32.93 -13.46 3.82
CA THR A 195 33.55 -12.22 4.30
C THR A 195 32.55 -11.13 4.70
N ASP A 196 31.23 -11.38 4.62
CA ASP A 196 30.22 -10.41 5.03
C ASP A 196 30.08 -10.37 6.57
N PRO A 197 30.35 -9.23 7.23
CA PRO A 197 30.21 -9.09 8.69
C PRO A 197 28.76 -9.29 9.19
N GLY A 198 27.76 -9.31 8.30
CA GLY A 198 26.36 -9.63 8.62
C GLY A 198 26.02 -11.12 8.60
N GLY A 199 26.89 -11.97 8.04
CA GLY A 199 26.61 -13.38 7.76
C GLY A 199 25.70 -13.58 6.53
N PRO A 200 25.18 -14.81 6.31
CA PRO A 200 24.34 -15.12 5.17
C PRO A 200 23.11 -14.20 5.08
N THR A 201 22.82 -13.70 3.88
CA THR A 201 21.75 -12.75 3.61
C THR A 201 20.69 -13.37 2.71
N ASN A 202 19.42 -13.24 3.09
CA ASN A 202 18.27 -13.66 2.28
C ASN A 202 17.38 -12.44 1.99
N LYS A 203 17.30 -12.02 0.72
CA LYS A 203 16.53 -10.84 0.26
C LYS A 203 16.70 -9.62 1.17
N GLY A 204 17.95 -9.20 1.40
CA GLY A 204 18.26 -8.04 2.24
C GLY A 204 18.28 -8.28 3.76
N ILE A 205 17.83 -9.45 4.25
CA ILE A 205 17.84 -9.80 5.67
C ILE A 205 19.10 -10.60 6.01
N SER A 206 20.05 -9.97 6.71
CA SER A 206 21.29 -10.61 7.19
C SER A 206 21.05 -11.45 8.46
N GLN A 207 21.90 -12.46 8.68
CA GLN A 207 21.82 -13.33 9.87
C GLN A 207 21.90 -12.53 11.16
N LYS A 208 22.84 -11.58 11.22
CA LYS A 208 22.99 -10.68 12.37
C LYS A 208 21.76 -9.82 12.64
N PHE A 209 21.03 -9.42 11.60
CA PHE A 209 19.77 -8.69 11.76
C PHE A 209 18.66 -9.61 12.25
N LEU A 210 18.52 -10.81 11.66
CA LEU A 210 17.55 -11.81 12.09
C LEU A 210 17.76 -12.25 13.55
N ASP A 211 19.01 -12.48 13.98
CA ASP A 211 19.32 -12.82 15.38
C ASP A 211 18.89 -11.73 16.36
N ARG A 212 19.07 -10.47 15.95
CA ARG A 212 18.65 -9.31 16.74
C ARG A 212 17.14 -9.20 16.79
N LEU A 213 16.45 -9.45 15.68
CA LEU A 213 14.99 -9.48 15.64
C LEU A 213 14.44 -10.60 16.52
N ASN A 214 14.96 -11.82 16.41
CA ASN A 214 14.56 -12.95 17.26
C ASN A 214 14.77 -12.68 18.76
N ARG A 215 15.79 -11.88 19.13
CA ARG A 215 15.99 -11.45 20.52
C ARG A 215 15.00 -10.36 20.96
N ARG A 216 14.66 -9.43 20.07
CA ARG A 216 13.75 -8.32 20.37
C ARG A 216 12.28 -8.75 20.36
N HIS A 217 11.96 -9.69 19.48
CA HIS A 217 10.63 -10.20 19.19
C HIS A 217 10.61 -11.73 19.24
N PRO A 218 10.89 -12.35 20.41
CA PRO A 218 10.83 -13.80 20.55
C PRO A 218 9.44 -14.36 20.22
N GLU A 219 8.39 -13.56 20.40
CA GLU A 219 7.01 -13.90 20.08
C GLU A 219 6.77 -14.12 18.58
N TRP A 220 7.57 -13.52 17.69
CA TRP A 220 7.42 -13.69 16.25
C TRP A 220 7.79 -15.09 15.76
N LYS A 221 8.51 -15.87 16.58
CA LYS A 221 8.92 -17.25 16.28
C LYS A 221 9.55 -17.40 14.87
N LEU A 222 10.32 -16.39 14.44
CA LEU A 222 10.98 -16.46 13.14
C LEU A 222 12.02 -17.58 13.12
N PRO A 223 12.32 -18.16 11.94
CA PRO A 223 13.39 -19.13 11.81
C PRO A 223 14.71 -18.62 12.37
N LYS A 224 15.53 -19.53 12.91
CA LYS A 224 16.87 -19.18 13.42
C LYS A 224 17.83 -18.78 12.30
N ASN A 225 17.68 -19.35 11.10
CA ASN A 225 18.59 -19.12 9.98
C ASN A 225 17.89 -18.31 8.87
N THR A 226 18.58 -17.32 8.30
CA THR A 226 18.04 -16.47 7.22
C THR A 226 17.64 -17.27 5.98
N ARG A 227 18.35 -18.35 5.67
CA ARG A 227 18.00 -19.28 4.58
C ARG A 227 16.59 -19.87 4.71
N ASN A 228 16.07 -19.98 5.93
CA ASN A 228 14.76 -20.55 6.21
C ASN A 228 13.64 -19.51 6.24
N LEU A 229 13.95 -18.22 5.99
CA LEU A 229 12.94 -17.19 5.87
C LEU A 229 12.11 -17.39 4.60
N LYS A 230 10.79 -17.49 4.78
CA LYS A 230 9.80 -17.47 3.69
C LYS A 230 9.56 -16.04 3.24
N VAL A 231 8.97 -15.86 2.05
CA VAL A 231 8.60 -14.54 1.52
C VAL A 231 7.70 -13.78 2.51
N ASP A 232 6.67 -14.42 3.06
CA ASP A 232 5.82 -13.84 4.11
C ASP A 232 6.59 -13.33 5.33
N HIS A 233 7.63 -14.06 5.78
CA HIS A 233 8.46 -13.61 6.91
C HIS A 233 9.23 -12.34 6.52
N ILE A 234 9.79 -12.34 5.32
CA ILE A 234 10.60 -11.23 4.81
C ILE A 234 9.71 -10.00 4.68
N ASP A 235 8.57 -10.10 4.00
CA ASP A 235 7.68 -8.96 3.79
C ASP A 235 7.07 -8.44 5.10
N GLY A 236 6.73 -9.34 6.02
CA GLY A 236 6.33 -8.97 7.38
C GLY A 236 7.41 -8.18 8.15
N ILE A 237 8.67 -8.61 8.06
CA ILE A 237 9.81 -7.89 8.63
C ILE A 237 9.99 -6.53 7.95
N PHE A 238 9.92 -6.47 6.62
CA PHE A 238 10.03 -5.23 5.87
C PHE A 238 8.95 -4.22 6.27
N ARG A 239 7.71 -4.70 6.35
CA ARG A 239 6.56 -3.91 6.76
C ARG A 239 6.75 -3.38 8.18
N SER A 240 7.01 -4.25 9.14
CA SER A 240 7.13 -3.86 10.54
C SER A 240 8.34 -2.97 10.81
N GLU A 241 9.55 -3.39 10.40
CA GLU A 241 10.80 -2.76 10.85
C GLU A 241 11.22 -1.55 10.03
N PHE A 242 10.87 -1.52 8.74
CA PHE A 242 11.35 -0.49 7.81
C PHE A 242 10.25 0.41 7.29
N PHE A 243 8.97 0.05 7.43
CA PHE A 243 7.84 0.89 7.03
C PHE A 243 7.04 1.43 8.22
N ASP A 244 6.47 0.56 9.05
CA ASP A 244 5.58 0.94 10.16
C ASP A 244 6.36 1.57 11.30
N ARG A 245 7.44 0.92 11.78
CA ARG A 245 8.27 1.42 12.88
C ARG A 245 8.85 2.82 12.63
N PRO A 246 9.47 3.13 11.47
CA PRO A 246 9.91 4.49 11.14
C PRO A 246 8.78 5.42 10.69
N LYS A 247 7.52 4.94 10.70
CA LYS A 247 6.32 5.73 10.41
C LYS A 247 6.32 6.32 9.00
N ILE A 248 6.68 5.50 8.01
CA ILE A 248 6.72 5.94 6.61
C ILE A 248 5.33 6.37 6.12
N GLN A 249 4.27 5.67 6.53
CA GLN A 249 2.89 6.07 6.20
C GLN A 249 2.58 7.48 6.73
N ASP A 250 2.87 7.76 8.01
CA ASP A 250 2.68 9.10 8.58
C ASP A 250 3.44 10.20 7.82
N VAL A 251 4.56 9.87 7.17
CA VAL A 251 5.31 10.81 6.33
C VAL A 251 4.58 11.01 5.01
N VAL A 252 4.16 9.94 4.34
CA VAL A 252 3.39 9.97 3.09
C VAL A 252 2.10 10.78 3.24
N ASP A 253 1.42 10.65 4.38
CA ASP A 253 0.15 11.32 4.66
C ASP A 253 0.30 12.83 4.96
N ILE A 254 1.53 13.37 4.98
CA ILE A 254 1.73 14.82 5.14
C ILE A 254 1.21 15.54 3.90
N PRO A 255 0.21 16.45 4.04
CA PRO A 255 -0.39 17.13 2.91
C PRO A 255 0.65 17.87 2.04
N GLY A 256 0.59 17.68 0.73
CA GLY A 256 1.50 18.30 -0.22
C GLY A 256 2.83 17.55 -0.44
N LEU A 257 3.13 16.52 0.36
CA LEU A 257 4.41 15.80 0.24
C LEU A 257 4.51 15.05 -1.09
N MET A 258 3.52 14.23 -1.39
CA MET A 258 3.55 13.39 -2.59
C MET A 258 3.51 14.21 -3.88
N GLN A 259 2.98 15.43 -3.84
CA GLN A 259 2.99 16.35 -4.98
C GLN A 259 4.36 17.02 -5.19
N GLN A 260 5.05 17.41 -4.11
CA GLN A 260 6.29 18.20 -4.20
C GLN A 260 7.58 17.37 -4.12
N ALA A 261 7.54 16.22 -3.44
CA ALA A 261 8.70 15.37 -3.19
C ALA A 261 8.29 13.89 -3.00
N PRO A 262 7.67 13.24 -4.02
CA PRO A 262 7.25 11.84 -3.93
C PRO A 262 8.39 10.85 -3.65
N GLN A 263 9.63 11.21 -3.97
CA GLN A 263 10.83 10.41 -3.72
C GLN A 263 11.27 10.40 -2.24
N LEU A 264 10.85 11.37 -1.43
CA LEU A 264 11.35 11.50 -0.05
C LEU A 264 10.96 10.31 0.85
N PRO A 265 9.70 9.84 0.90
CA PRO A 265 9.35 8.68 1.72
C PRO A 265 10.03 7.40 1.24
N GLU A 266 10.16 7.23 -0.09
CA GLU A 266 10.84 6.07 -0.66
C GLU A 266 12.33 6.07 -0.34
N GLN A 267 12.99 7.23 -0.45
CA GLN A 267 14.39 7.39 -0.07
C GLN A 267 14.60 7.08 1.42
N LEU A 268 13.68 7.49 2.29
CA LEU A 268 13.73 7.22 3.72
C LEU A 268 13.62 5.71 3.99
N PHE A 269 12.68 5.03 3.33
CA PHE A 269 12.54 3.57 3.38
C PHE A 269 13.80 2.86 2.86
N ASP A 270 14.24 3.21 1.65
CA ASP A 270 15.38 2.62 0.94
C ASP A 270 16.70 2.77 1.71
N ALA A 271 16.96 3.98 2.23
CA ALA A 271 18.12 4.23 3.09
C ALA A 271 17.98 3.50 4.43
N GLY A 272 16.76 3.36 4.97
CA GLY A 272 16.48 2.62 6.19
C GLY A 272 16.83 1.14 6.05
N VAL A 273 16.50 0.53 4.92
CA VAL A 273 16.84 -0.86 4.59
C VAL A 273 18.35 -1.04 4.45
N LEU A 274 19.01 -0.16 3.69
CA LEU A 274 20.44 -0.32 3.38
C LEU A 274 21.38 0.08 4.52
N HIS A 275 20.98 1.03 5.36
CA HIS A 275 21.87 1.68 6.34
C HIS A 275 21.29 1.76 7.75
N GLY A 276 20.10 1.22 7.97
CA GLY A 276 19.35 1.30 9.21
C GLY A 276 18.46 2.54 9.28
N THR A 277 17.28 2.38 9.88
CA THR A 277 16.24 3.42 10.01
C THR A 277 16.72 4.65 10.80
N GLU A 278 17.52 4.46 11.84
CA GLU A 278 18.16 5.54 12.61
C GLU A 278 19.08 6.41 11.74
N THR A 279 19.89 5.78 10.89
CA THR A 279 20.76 6.50 9.95
C THR A 279 19.92 7.29 8.94
N ALA A 280 18.91 6.66 8.35
CA ALA A 280 18.03 7.30 7.37
C ALA A 280 17.32 8.53 7.97
N GLY A 281 16.73 8.39 9.16
CA GLY A 281 16.10 9.51 9.84
C GLY A 281 17.10 10.61 10.23
N THR A 282 18.32 10.26 10.64
CA THR A 282 19.37 11.25 10.96
C THR A 282 19.75 12.08 9.73
N LEU A 283 19.85 11.44 8.56
CA LEU A 283 20.12 12.14 7.29
C LEU A 283 18.98 13.11 6.95
N LEU A 284 17.72 12.70 7.15
CA LEU A 284 16.55 13.54 6.95
C LEU A 284 16.52 14.74 7.91
N GLN A 285 16.71 14.51 9.21
CA GLN A 285 16.69 15.58 10.24
C GLN A 285 17.79 16.62 9.97
N LYS A 286 19.01 16.18 9.63
CA LYS A 286 20.10 17.09 9.23
C LYS A 286 19.74 17.94 8.01
N SER A 287 19.07 17.34 7.02
CA SER A 287 18.65 18.06 5.81
C SER A 287 17.54 19.07 6.10
N LEU A 288 16.60 18.74 6.99
CA LEU A 288 15.56 19.66 7.43
C LEU A 288 16.16 20.86 8.18
N ASP A 289 17.04 20.63 9.15
CA ASP A 289 17.69 21.70 9.92
C ASP A 289 18.50 22.64 9.03
N GLU A 290 19.22 22.11 8.03
CA GLU A 290 19.99 22.90 7.05
C GLU A 290 19.11 23.88 6.26
N HIS A 291 17.89 23.49 5.88
CA HIS A 291 17.01 24.31 5.03
C HIS A 291 16.00 25.15 5.81
N LEU A 292 15.68 24.77 7.05
CA LEU A 292 14.66 25.41 7.87
C LEU A 292 15.23 26.24 9.03
N GLY A 293 16.51 26.07 9.36
CA GLY A 293 17.12 26.66 10.55
C GLY A 293 16.47 26.14 11.85
N THR A 294 15.93 24.91 11.83
CA THR A 294 15.41 24.23 13.01
C THR A 294 16.54 23.57 13.81
N ASP A 295 16.21 23.08 15.02
CA ASP A 295 17.10 22.21 15.80
C ASP A 295 16.31 20.94 16.17
N LEU A 296 16.37 19.93 15.31
CA LEU A 296 15.72 18.63 15.52
C LEU A 296 16.52 17.69 16.43
N ARG A 297 17.64 18.15 17.00
CA ARG A 297 18.45 17.35 17.90
C ARG A 297 17.78 17.20 19.26
N VAL A 298 17.87 16.00 19.83
CA VAL A 298 17.48 15.71 21.21
C VAL A 298 18.69 15.68 22.12
N THR A 299 18.50 16.01 23.40
CA THR A 299 19.56 15.87 24.41
C THR A 299 19.62 14.43 24.88
N LYS A 300 20.73 13.73 24.59
CA LYS A 300 21.03 12.39 25.10
C LYS A 300 22.39 12.43 25.79
N ASN A 301 22.42 12.05 27.07
CA ASN A 301 23.63 12.07 27.90
C ASN A 301 24.35 13.44 27.86
N GLY A 302 23.59 14.53 27.96
CA GLY A 302 24.11 15.91 27.94
C GLY A 302 24.59 16.41 26.56
N LYS A 303 24.45 15.63 25.49
CA LYS A 303 24.84 16.02 24.12
C LYS A 303 23.62 16.14 23.22
N LYS A 304 23.56 17.21 22.42
CA LYS A 304 22.56 17.37 21.36
C LYS A 304 22.92 16.46 20.19
N ILE A 305 22.07 15.48 19.90
CA ILE A 305 22.26 14.53 18.79
C ILE A 305 20.98 14.41 17.97
N TYR A 306 21.13 14.07 16.69
CA TYR A 306 20.03 13.58 15.88
C TYR A 306 19.73 12.14 16.29
N ASP A 307 18.49 11.85 16.65
CA ASP A 307 18.08 10.52 17.12
C ASP A 307 17.59 9.60 16.01
N GLY A 308 17.40 10.15 14.80
CA GLY A 308 16.91 9.41 13.65
C GLY A 308 15.44 8.99 13.74
N ASN A 309 14.70 9.42 14.77
CA ASN A 309 13.28 9.12 14.88
C ASN A 309 12.47 10.11 14.05
N VAL A 310 11.67 9.62 13.12
CA VAL A 310 10.74 10.47 12.34
C VAL A 310 9.44 10.69 13.11
N GLY A 311 9.59 11.31 14.28
CA GLY A 311 8.51 11.62 15.21
C GLY A 311 7.73 12.89 14.85
N PRO A 312 6.80 13.33 15.72
CA PRO A 312 5.96 14.50 15.49
C PRO A 312 6.75 15.77 15.12
N ALA A 313 7.87 16.05 15.78
CA ALA A 313 8.70 17.22 15.49
C ALA A 313 9.33 17.18 14.08
N THR A 314 9.86 16.02 13.68
CA THR A 314 10.43 15.84 12.33
C THR A 314 9.34 15.96 11.26
N ARG A 315 8.15 15.38 11.48
CA ARG A 315 7.03 15.51 10.54
C ARG A 315 6.49 16.93 10.44
N ALA A 316 6.43 17.65 11.55
CA ALA A 316 6.09 19.08 11.54
C ALA A 316 7.12 19.90 10.74
N ALA A 317 8.41 19.56 10.84
CA ALA A 317 9.45 20.17 10.01
C ALA A 317 9.28 19.84 8.52
N ILE A 318 8.92 18.60 8.17
CA ILE A 318 8.58 18.23 6.78
C ILE A 318 7.42 19.07 6.26
N ALA A 319 6.31 19.15 7.01
CA ALA A 319 5.14 19.97 6.66
C ALA A 319 5.51 21.44 6.48
N ARG A 320 6.40 21.98 7.33
CA ARG A 320 6.93 23.34 7.19
C ARG A 320 7.76 23.51 5.92
N ALA A 321 8.62 22.54 5.58
CA ALA A 321 9.41 22.57 4.34
C ALA A 321 8.51 22.56 3.10
N ILE A 322 7.43 21.78 3.11
CA ILE A 322 6.42 21.75 2.03
C ILE A 322 5.75 23.12 1.89
N LYS A 323 5.27 23.71 3.01
CA LYS A 323 4.64 25.04 3.00
C LYS A 323 5.58 26.14 2.50
N GLN A 324 6.89 26.01 2.74
CA GLN A 324 7.90 26.96 2.29
C GLN A 324 8.45 26.66 0.89
N GLY A 325 7.96 25.63 0.19
CA GLY A 325 8.49 25.22 -1.13
C GLY A 325 9.93 24.69 -1.08
N LYS A 326 10.41 24.29 0.11
CA LYS A 326 11.79 23.84 0.36
C LYS A 326 11.95 22.33 0.35
N ILE A 327 10.87 21.56 0.33
CA ILE A 327 10.94 20.09 0.50
C ILE A 327 11.76 19.41 -0.58
N LYS A 328 11.77 19.95 -1.81
CA LYS A 328 12.65 19.48 -2.87
C LYS A 328 14.13 19.60 -2.50
N ALA A 329 14.53 20.77 -1.99
CA ALA A 329 15.91 21.01 -1.57
C ALA A 329 16.30 20.13 -0.37
N VAL A 330 15.37 19.90 0.56
CA VAL A 330 15.55 18.95 1.68
C VAL A 330 15.82 17.54 1.16
N ASN A 331 15.02 17.04 0.21
CA ASN A 331 15.22 15.72 -0.39
C ASN A 331 16.58 15.61 -1.09
N ASP A 332 16.94 16.58 -1.91
CA ASP A 332 18.19 16.57 -2.67
C ASP A 332 19.42 16.69 -1.74
N THR A 333 19.30 17.43 -0.64
CA THR A 333 20.31 17.47 0.42
C THR A 333 20.41 16.13 1.16
N MET A 334 19.29 15.44 1.40
CA MET A 334 19.32 14.09 1.99
C MET A 334 20.04 13.10 1.07
N VAL A 335 19.83 13.17 -0.26
CA VAL A 335 20.62 12.39 -1.24
C VAL A 335 22.11 12.68 -1.08
N LYS A 336 22.50 13.96 -1.01
CA LYS A 336 23.90 14.38 -0.87
C LYS A 336 24.53 13.80 0.40
N LYS A 337 23.86 13.96 1.55
CA LYS A 337 24.35 13.44 2.84
C LYS A 337 24.42 11.91 2.84
N ARG A 338 23.48 11.24 2.17
CA ARG A 338 23.52 9.79 1.97
C ARG A 338 24.75 9.34 1.18
N LEU A 339 25.07 10.05 0.08
CA LEU A 339 26.27 9.77 -0.72
C LEU A 339 27.56 10.01 0.08
N GLU A 340 27.61 11.05 0.90
CA GLU A 340 28.74 11.32 1.81
C GLU A 340 28.90 10.21 2.85
N PHE A 341 27.79 9.77 3.46
CA PHE A 341 27.79 8.65 4.39
C PHE A 341 28.30 7.36 3.73
N MET A 342 27.79 7.02 2.54
CA MET A 342 28.20 5.83 1.81
C MET A 342 29.70 5.81 1.51
N ARG A 343 30.28 6.94 1.07
CA ARG A 343 31.72 7.03 0.74
C ARG A 343 32.64 6.71 1.91
N ASN A 344 32.16 6.89 3.14
CA ASN A 344 32.91 6.61 4.36
C ASN A 344 32.77 5.16 4.83
N LEU A 345 31.93 4.34 4.17
CA LEU A 345 31.77 2.93 4.54
C LEU A 345 32.90 2.08 3.93
N PRO A 346 33.48 1.12 4.68
CA PRO A 346 34.49 0.21 4.15
C PRO A 346 34.04 -0.57 2.91
N ALA A 347 32.75 -0.91 2.85
CA ALA A 347 32.15 -1.67 1.75
C ALA A 347 31.88 -0.84 0.49
N PHE A 348 32.06 0.49 0.51
CA PHE A 348 31.68 1.39 -0.59
C PHE A 348 32.29 0.99 -1.93
N LYS A 349 33.60 0.69 -1.94
CA LYS A 349 34.34 0.31 -3.16
C LYS A 349 33.78 -0.95 -3.84
N ASN A 350 33.14 -1.83 -3.07
CA ASN A 350 32.59 -3.10 -3.55
C ASN A 350 31.11 -3.00 -3.96
N ASN A 351 30.49 -1.81 -3.84
CA ASN A 351 29.07 -1.61 -4.09
C ASN A 351 28.83 -0.46 -5.09
N PRO A 352 29.26 -0.59 -6.36
CA PRO A 352 29.15 0.46 -7.36
C PRO A 352 27.70 0.89 -7.63
N GLY A 353 26.72 0.01 -7.38
CA GLY A 353 25.29 0.29 -7.54
C GLY A 353 24.69 1.26 -6.50
N TRP A 354 25.36 1.52 -5.38
CA TRP A 354 24.83 2.40 -4.33
C TRP A 354 24.71 3.87 -4.78
N VAL A 355 25.70 4.36 -5.52
CA VAL A 355 25.73 5.75 -6.00
C VAL A 355 24.60 6.05 -6.99
N PRO A 356 24.40 5.30 -8.09
CA PRO A 356 23.30 5.56 -9.01
C PRO A 356 21.93 5.41 -8.32
N ARG A 357 21.76 4.43 -7.43
CA ARG A 357 20.53 4.25 -6.65
C ARG A 357 20.25 5.41 -5.70
N ALA A 358 21.24 5.95 -5.00
CA ALA A 358 21.02 7.13 -4.17
C ALA A 358 20.66 8.36 -5.03
N LYS A 359 21.29 8.51 -6.20
CA LYS A 359 21.04 9.64 -7.11
C LYS A 359 19.64 9.60 -7.76
N SER A 360 19.05 8.42 -7.97
CA SER A 360 17.71 8.30 -8.58
C SER A 360 16.61 8.93 -7.72
N PHE A 361 16.85 9.13 -6.41
CA PHE A 361 15.92 9.83 -5.53
C PHE A 361 15.95 11.34 -5.63
N ARG A 362 16.85 11.95 -6.42
CA ARG A 362 16.82 13.40 -6.67
C ARG A 362 15.60 13.79 -7.49
N ILE A 363 14.89 14.81 -7.05
CA ILE A 363 13.69 15.28 -7.75
C ILE A 363 14.11 16.00 -9.02
N GLY A 364 13.61 15.52 -10.17
CA GLY A 364 13.94 16.04 -11.50
C GLY A 364 15.15 15.38 -12.16
N SER A 365 15.70 14.29 -11.60
CA SER A 365 16.69 13.49 -12.34
C SER A 365 16.01 12.62 -13.40
N PRO A 366 16.49 12.61 -14.66
CA PRO A 366 16.00 11.70 -15.68
C PRO A 366 16.37 10.27 -15.25
N GLY A 367 15.38 9.47 -14.87
CA GLY A 367 15.58 8.14 -14.29
C GLY A 367 15.21 8.00 -12.81
N GLY A 368 14.53 8.99 -12.22
CA GLY A 368 13.68 8.70 -11.05
C GLY A 368 12.62 7.66 -11.44
N PRO A 369 12.28 6.71 -10.54
CA PRO A 369 11.26 5.70 -10.82
C PRO A 369 9.91 6.32 -11.17
#